data_AF-A0A7S2JAB5-F1
#
_entry.id   AF-A0A7S2JAB5-F1
#
_cell.length_a   1.000
_cell.length_b   1.000
_cell.length_c   1.000
_cell.angle_alpha   90.00
_cell.angle_beta   90.00
_cell.angle_gamma   90.00
#
_symmetry.space_group_name_H-M   'P 1'
#
loop_
_entity.id
_entity.type
_entity.pdbx_description
1 polymer ?
#
loop_
_entity_poly.entity_id
_entity_poly.type
_entity_poly.pdbx_seq_one_letter_code
_entity_poly.pdbx_strand_id
1 'polypeptide(L)'
;EVGSELQRAMESRDVEALRAAIELATQACVDGKLVKQAEQVLKEEEPRQRAREMLKEACQQREIAALKEAIQAAESAKLDPAELVEASDILRQEEAKMKALEGVNQALEDVKGVDM
;
A
#
# COMPACT_ATOMS: atom_id res chain seq x y z
N GLU A 1 22.96 -22.85 -0.88
CA GLU A 1 23.11 -23.09 0.57
C GLU A 1 22.06 -22.22 1.27
N VAL A 2 21.40 -22.72 2.31
CA VAL A 2 20.25 -22.01 2.93
C VAL A 2 20.63 -20.60 3.42
N GLY A 3 21.87 -20.40 3.89
CA GLY A 3 22.37 -19.08 4.30
C GLY A 3 22.43 -18.05 3.16
N SER A 4 22.77 -18.47 1.94
CA SER A 4 22.81 -17.56 0.79
C SER A 4 21.41 -17.25 0.23
N GLU A 5 20.47 -18.18 0.36
CA GLU A 5 19.06 -17.93 0.03
C GLU A 5 18.43 -16.92 1.00
N LEU A 6 18.73 -17.03 2.30
CA LEU A 6 18.27 -16.07 3.31
C LEU A 6 18.80 -14.66 3.05
N GLN A 7 20.09 -14.53 2.70
CA GLN A 7 20.68 -13.24 2.33
C GLN A 7 20.00 -12.64 1.10
N ARG A 8 19.76 -13.44 0.06
CA ARG A 8 19.05 -12.97 -1.14
C ARG A 8 17.63 -12.49 -0.83
N ALA A 9 16.91 -13.18 0.05
CA ALA A 9 15.57 -12.77 0.47
C ALA A 9 15.61 -11.44 1.25
N MET A 10 16.62 -11.24 2.11
CA MET A 10 16.84 -9.95 2.79
C MET A 10 17.14 -8.81 1.83
N GLU A 11 17.93 -9.07 0.78
CA GLU A 11 18.25 -8.09 -0.25
C GLU A 11 17.05 -7.76 -1.14
N SER A 12 16.24 -8.76 -1.49
CA SER A 12 15.06 -8.55 -2.34
C SER A 12 13.92 -7.84 -1.62
N ARG A 13 13.92 -7.82 -0.27
CA ARG A 13 12.86 -7.24 0.56
C ARG A 13 11.47 -7.82 0.24
N ASP A 14 11.45 -9.04 -0.29
CA ASP A 14 10.22 -9.77 -0.62
C ASP A 14 9.74 -10.50 0.64
N VAL A 15 8.56 -10.12 1.13
CA VAL A 15 8.01 -10.61 2.40
C VAL A 15 7.76 -12.12 2.38
N GLU A 16 7.24 -12.66 1.28
CA GLU A 16 6.94 -14.09 1.17
C GLU A 16 8.22 -14.92 1.07
N ALA A 17 9.17 -14.47 0.25
CA ALA A 17 10.49 -15.10 0.15
C ALA A 17 11.24 -15.03 1.47
N LEU A 18 11.15 -13.91 2.21
CA LEU A 18 11.76 -13.74 3.53
C LEU A 18 11.18 -14.69 4.56
N ARG A 19 9.84 -14.81 4.64
CA ARG A 19 9.19 -15.76 5.54
C ARG A 19 9.66 -17.19 5.28
N ALA A 20 9.61 -17.61 4.01
CA ALA A 20 10.03 -18.96 3.61
C ALA A 20 11.51 -19.21 3.92
N ALA A 21 12.38 -18.24 3.62
CA ALA A 21 13.80 -18.37 3.88
C ALA A 21 14.14 -18.41 5.37
N ILE A 22 13.46 -17.62 6.20
CA ILE A 22 13.62 -17.64 7.68
C ILE A 22 13.23 -19.00 8.24
N GLU A 23 12.10 -19.56 7.78
CA GLU A 23 11.64 -20.88 8.21
C GLU A 23 12.66 -21.96 7.87
N LEU A 24 13.12 -22.01 6.62
CA LEU A 24 14.14 -22.96 6.16
C LEU A 24 15.46 -22.79 6.93
N ALA A 25 15.91 -21.55 7.15
CA ALA A 25 17.12 -21.27 7.90
C ALA A 25 17.04 -21.72 9.37
N THR A 26 15.86 -21.58 9.98
CA THR A 26 15.59 -22.04 11.35
C THR A 26 15.63 -23.57 11.43
N GLN A 27 15.01 -24.27 10.47
CA GLN A 27 15.02 -25.73 10.39
C GLN A 27 16.43 -26.30 10.12
N ALA A 28 17.22 -25.59 9.32
CA ALA A 28 18.59 -25.96 9.00
C ALA A 28 19.63 -25.55 10.07
N CYS A 29 19.19 -24.98 11.20
CA CYS A 29 20.07 -24.48 12.28
C CYS A 29 21.15 -23.51 11.79
N VAL A 30 20.80 -22.63 10.83
CA VAL A 30 21.67 -21.55 10.35
C VAL A 30 21.98 -20.58 11.51
N ASP A 31 23.09 -19.85 11.41
CA ASP A 31 23.52 -18.86 12.41
C ASP A 31 22.36 -17.97 12.87
N GLY A 32 22.05 -18.03 14.17
CA GLY A 32 20.93 -17.31 14.77
C GLY A 32 21.05 -15.78 14.68
N LYS A 33 22.24 -15.20 14.46
CA LYS A 33 22.38 -13.78 14.17
C LYS A 33 21.82 -13.44 12.79
N LEU A 34 22.07 -14.29 11.79
CA LEU A 34 21.57 -14.10 10.44
C LEU A 34 20.04 -14.22 10.41
N VAL A 35 19.50 -15.21 11.11
CA VAL A 35 18.03 -15.37 11.27
C VAL A 35 17.41 -14.13 11.92
N LYS A 36 17.99 -13.61 13.02
CA LYS A 36 17.51 -12.39 13.68
C LYS A 36 17.55 -11.16 12.79
N GLN A 37 18.58 -11.02 11.95
CA GLN A 37 18.66 -9.93 10.98
C GLN A 37 17.53 -10.04 9.94
N ALA A 38 17.27 -11.26 9.44
CA ALA A 38 16.18 -11.49 8.50
C ALA A 38 14.79 -11.21 9.14
N GLU A 39 14.57 -11.62 10.39
CA GLU A 39 13.35 -11.30 11.13
C GLU A 39 13.14 -9.79 11.30
N GLN A 40 14.22 -9.03 11.53
CA GLN A 40 14.14 -7.57 11.62
C GLN A 40 13.75 -6.96 10.26
N VAL A 41 14.35 -7.43 9.16
CA VAL A 41 13.99 -7.01 7.80
C VAL A 41 12.51 -7.34 7.52
N LEU A 42 12.06 -8.54 7.85
CA LEU A 42 10.66 -8.95 7.67
C LEU A 42 9.70 -8.02 8.42
N LYS A 43 10.01 -7.69 9.69
CA LYS A 43 9.19 -6.79 10.50
C LYS A 43 9.08 -5.37 9.91
N GLU A 44 10.11 -4.91 9.20
CA GLU A 44 10.09 -3.62 8.49
C GLU A 44 9.28 -3.69 7.20
N GLU A 45 9.36 -4.79 6.46
CA GLU A 45 8.71 -4.93 5.14
C GLU A 45 7.24 -5.38 5.22
N GLU A 46 6.83 -6.12 6.25
CA GLU A 46 5.42 -6.52 6.46
C GLU A 46 4.42 -5.35 6.39
N PRO A 47 4.60 -4.24 7.16
CA PRO A 47 3.67 -3.11 7.07
C PRO A 47 3.74 -2.43 5.70
N ARG A 48 4.90 -2.46 5.03
CA ARG A 48 5.07 -1.88 3.70
C ARG A 48 4.29 -2.65 2.65
N GLN A 49 4.43 -3.98 2.67
CA GLN A 49 3.72 -4.87 1.77
C GLN A 49 2.21 -4.75 1.95
N ARG A 50 1.72 -4.69 3.21
CA ARG A 50 0.31 -4.46 3.49
C ARG A 50 -0.18 -3.12 2.91
N ALA A 51 0.60 -2.05 3.04
CA ALA A 51 0.24 -0.77 2.46
C ALA A 51 0.21 -0.79 0.92
N ARG A 52 1.14 -1.51 0.26
CA ARG A 52 1.11 -1.73 -1.19
C ARG A 52 -0.16 -2.44 -1.64
N GLU A 53 -0.58 -3.46 -0.90
CA GLU A 53 -1.83 -4.20 -1.16
C GLU A 53 -3.06 -3.31 -1.01
N MET A 54 -3.11 -2.51 0.06
CA MET A 54 -4.18 -1.52 0.27
C MET A 54 -4.23 -0.48 -0.87
N LEU A 55 -3.08 0.03 -1.32
CA LEU A 55 -3.01 0.97 -2.45
C LEU A 55 -3.55 0.32 -3.72
N LYS A 56 -3.13 -0.92 -4.02
CA LYS A 56 -3.58 -1.65 -5.20
C LYS A 56 -5.10 -1.84 -5.19
N GLU A 57 -5.66 -2.28 -4.07
CA GLU A 57 -7.10 -2.49 -3.92
C GLU A 57 -7.87 -1.16 -4.03
N ALA A 58 -7.42 -0.11 -3.34
CA ALA A 58 -8.05 1.21 -3.40
C ALA A 58 -8.00 1.83 -4.82
N CYS A 59 -6.91 1.64 -5.56
CA CYS A 59 -6.80 2.08 -6.96
C CYS A 59 -7.77 1.33 -7.88
N GLN A 60 -8.03 0.05 -7.61
CA GLN A 60 -9.01 -0.74 -8.37
C GLN A 60 -10.45 -0.30 -8.08
N GLN A 61 -10.77 -0.08 -6.80
CA GLN A 61 -12.11 0.32 -6.36
C GLN A 61 -12.43 1.79 -6.71
N ARG A 62 -11.40 2.64 -6.77
CA ARG A 62 -11.51 4.10 -7.00
C ARG A 62 -12.42 4.81 -5.99
N GLU A 63 -12.53 4.26 -4.78
CA GLU A 63 -13.29 4.90 -3.72
C GLU A 63 -12.43 5.93 -2.97
N ILE A 64 -12.93 7.16 -2.86
CA ILE A 64 -12.20 8.29 -2.24
C ILE A 64 -11.75 7.95 -0.81
N ALA A 65 -12.63 7.32 -0.02
CA ALA A 65 -12.30 6.94 1.36
C ALA A 65 -11.19 5.88 1.41
N ALA A 66 -11.32 4.81 0.62
CA ALA A 66 -10.31 3.74 0.54
C ALA A 66 -8.95 4.27 0.06
N LEU A 67 -8.94 5.18 -0.92
CA LEU A 67 -7.70 5.81 -1.42
C LEU A 67 -7.01 6.65 -0.35
N LYS A 68 -7.76 7.44 0.43
CA LYS A 68 -7.20 8.23 1.53
C LYS A 68 -6.58 7.34 2.62
N GLU A 69 -7.30 6.28 3.01
CA GLU A 69 -6.82 5.34 4.02
C GLU A 69 -5.57 4.59 3.54
N ALA A 70 -5.56 4.13 2.29
CA ALA A 70 -4.41 3.44 1.71
C ALA A 70 -3.17 4.33 1.60
N ILE A 71 -3.34 5.60 1.17
CA ILE A 71 -2.24 6.58 1.12
C ILE A 71 -1.70 6.84 2.52
N GLN A 72 -2.57 7.06 3.52
CA GLN A 72 -2.14 7.28 4.90
C GLN A 72 -1.39 6.07 5.48
N ALA A 73 -1.85 4.85 5.18
CA ALA A 73 -1.16 3.63 5.58
C ALA A 73 0.23 3.51 4.92
N ALA A 74 0.34 3.86 3.64
CA ALA A 74 1.60 3.87 2.89
C ALA A 74 2.61 4.90 3.44
N GLU A 75 2.16 6.11 3.76
CA GLU A 75 2.97 7.13 4.40
C GLU A 75 3.45 6.68 5.79
N SER A 76 2.56 6.07 6.58
CA SER A 76 2.88 5.55 7.92
C SER A 76 3.88 4.41 7.87
N ALA A 77 3.81 3.55 6.84
CA ALA A 77 4.76 2.48 6.57
C ALA A 77 6.05 2.98 5.88
N LYS A 78 6.14 4.28 5.56
CA LYS A 78 7.29 4.93 4.90
C LYS A 78 7.62 4.27 3.56
N LEU A 79 6.61 4.01 2.74
CA LEU A 79 6.80 3.65 1.33
C LEU A 79 7.50 4.78 0.59
N ASP A 80 8.13 4.44 -0.53
CA ASP A 80 8.70 5.46 -1.40
C ASP A 80 7.55 6.34 -1.96
N PRO A 81 7.65 7.68 -1.91
CA PRO A 81 6.63 8.56 -2.48
C PRO A 81 6.27 8.24 -3.94
N ALA A 82 7.18 7.68 -4.72
CA ALA A 82 6.91 7.22 -6.09
C ALA A 82 5.82 6.14 -6.15
N GLU A 83 5.70 5.29 -5.12
CA GLU A 83 4.67 4.25 -5.02
C GLU A 83 3.28 4.83 -4.74
N LEU A 84 3.18 6.08 -4.28
CA LEU A 84 1.91 6.74 -3.93
C LEU A 84 1.32 7.57 -5.08
N VAL A 85 2.07 7.79 -6.15
CA VAL A 85 1.70 8.71 -7.24
C VAL A 85 0.38 8.30 -7.90
N GLU A 86 0.25 7.03 -8.28
CA GLU A 86 -0.95 6.53 -8.94
C GLU A 86 -2.21 6.71 -8.07
N ALA A 87 -2.14 6.29 -6.80
CA ALA A 87 -3.25 6.43 -5.86
C ALA A 87 -3.62 7.90 -5.64
N SER A 88 -2.62 8.77 -5.53
CA SER A 88 -2.82 10.22 -5.34
C SER A 88 -3.50 10.86 -6.56
N ASP A 89 -3.09 10.47 -7.77
CA ASP A 89 -3.69 10.95 -9.01
C ASP A 89 -5.13 10.47 -9.17
N ILE A 90 -5.42 9.20 -8.87
CA ILE A 90 -6.78 8.67 -8.88
C ILE A 90 -7.63 9.42 -7.85
N LEU A 91 -7.15 9.58 -6.62
CA LEU A 91 -7.86 10.31 -5.58
C LEU A 91 -8.25 11.71 -6.04
N ARG A 92 -7.30 12.46 -6.60
CA ARG A 92 -7.54 13.80 -7.15
C ARG A 92 -8.60 13.80 -8.25
N GLN A 93 -8.59 12.80 -9.14
CA GLN A 93 -9.57 12.67 -10.20
C GLN A 93 -10.97 12.40 -9.65
N GLU A 94 -11.10 11.46 -8.71
CA GLU A 94 -12.41 11.10 -8.14
C GLU A 94 -12.99 12.23 -7.27
N GLU A 95 -12.16 12.94 -6.50
CA GLU A 95 -12.59 14.14 -5.78
C GLU A 95 -13.07 15.26 -6.72
N ALA A 96 -12.38 15.47 -7.85
CA ALA A 96 -12.79 16.46 -8.84
C ALA A 96 -14.13 16.10 -9.49
N LYS A 97 -14.36 14.82 -9.80
CA LYS A 97 -15.65 14.34 -10.33
C LYS A 97 -16.77 14.54 -9.32
N MET A 98 -16.56 14.17 -8.05
CA MET A 98 -17.57 14.32 -7.00
C MET A 98 -17.98 15.79 -6.85
N LYS A 99 -17.00 16.70 -6.77
CA LYS A 99 -17.26 18.14 -6.70
C LYS A 99 -18.02 18.68 -7.92
N ALA A 100 -17.69 18.20 -9.13
CA ALA A 100 -18.41 18.59 -10.33
C ALA A 100 -19.87 18.11 -10.32
N LEU A 101 -20.13 16.90 -9.84
CA LEU A 101 -21.48 16.35 -9.70
C LEU A 101 -22.31 17.14 -8.68
N GLU A 102 -21.73 17.49 -7.53
CA GLU A 102 -22.37 18.36 -6.54
C GLU A 102 -22.76 19.72 -7.14
N GLY A 103 -21.85 20.33 -7.91
CA GLY A 103 -22.13 21.60 -8.60
C GLY A 103 -23.26 21.50 -9.64
N VAL A 104 -23.33 20.39 -10.38
CA VAL A 104 -24.44 20.13 -11.32
C VAL A 104 -25.76 19.95 -10.56
N ASN A 105 -25.77 19.21 -9.46
CA ASN A 105 -26.99 19.01 -8.68
C ASN A 105 -27.51 20.34 -8.11
N GLN A 106 -26.61 21.19 -7.59
CA GLN A 106 -26.97 22.52 -7.09
C GLN A 106 -27.58 23.39 -8.21
N ALA A 107 -26.95 23.42 -9.39
CA ALA A 107 -27.47 24.20 -10.51
C ALA A 107 -28.85 23.71 -10.99
N LEU A 108 -29.12 22.40 -10.94
CA LEU A 108 -30.42 21.84 -11.26
C LEU A 108 -31.50 22.21 -10.24
N GLU A 109 -31.15 22.27 -8.96
CA GLU A 109 -32.06 22.74 -7.90
C GLU A 109 -32.39 24.22 -8.07
N ASP A 110 -31.38 25.05 -8.38
CA ASP A 110 -31.55 26.48 -8.61
C ASP A 110 -32.49 26.75 -9.80
N VAL A 111 -32.36 26.02 -10.92
CA VAL A 111 -33.25 26.18 -12.08
C VAL A 111 -34.70 25.79 -11.73
N LYS A 112 -34.92 24.70 -10.98
CA LYS A 112 -36.27 24.27 -10.56
C LYS A 112 -36.93 25.26 -9.60
N GLY A 113 -36.14 25.95 -8.78
CA GLY A 113 -36.64 26.96 -7.85
C GLY A 113 -37.07 28.27 -8.51
N VAL A 114 -36.63 28.53 -9.74
CA VAL A 114 -36.99 29.75 -10.51
C VAL A 114 -38.32 29.61 -11.25
N ASP A 115 -38.77 28.37 -11.51
CA ASP A 115 -40.05 28.07 -12.18
C ASP A 115 -41.27 27.96 -11.21
N MET A 116 -41.08 28.22 -9.90
CA MET A 116 -42.15 28.25 -8.87
C MET A 116 -42.39 29.66 -8.34
#